data_AF-A0A7C5MYI0-F1
#
_entry.id   AF-A0A7C5MYI0-F1
#
_cell.length_a   1.000
_cell.length_b   1.000
_cell.length_c   1.000
_cell.angle_alpha   90.00
_cell.angle_beta   90.00
_cell.angle_gamma   90.00
#
_symmetry.space_group_name_H-M   'P 1'
#
loop_
_entity.id
_entity.type
_entity.pdbx_description
1 polymer ?
#
loop_
_entity_poly.entity_id
_entity_poly.type
_entity_poly.pdbx_seq_one_letter_code
_entity_poly.pdbx_strand_id
1 'polypeptide(L)'
;MKQLSSGITISPELQAICPDLVLGCLSCQVQISAAPPALCAEVATYCADMAKDIALADVNQQPAIARTRAAYRALGKEPSRYRPSAEALMRRVAQGKGLYQVNNVVDLL
;
A
#
# COMPACT_ATOMS: atom_id res chain seq x y z
N MET A 1 7.52 -27.28 7.46
CA MET A 1 7.42 -25.97 6.78
C MET A 1 6.83 -26.21 5.40
N LYS A 2 5.70 -25.59 5.03
CA LYS A 2 5.40 -25.48 3.59
C LYS A 2 6.37 -24.44 3.06
N GLN A 3 7.43 -24.90 2.41
CA GLN A 3 8.24 -24.05 1.54
C GLN A 3 7.26 -23.27 0.67
N LEU A 4 7.41 -21.94 0.55
CA LEU A 4 6.75 -21.21 -0.53
C LEU A 4 7.12 -21.97 -1.80
N SER A 5 6.15 -22.71 -2.33
CA SER A 5 6.33 -23.52 -3.52
C SER A 5 6.90 -22.60 -4.58
N SER A 6 8.03 -23.00 -5.15
CA SER A 6 8.60 -22.47 -6.38
C SER A 6 7.47 -22.14 -7.37
N GLY A 7 7.18 -20.84 -7.55
CA GLY A 7 6.25 -20.41 -8.59
C GLY A 7 5.46 -19.10 -8.36
N ILE A 8 5.83 -18.19 -7.45
CA ILE A 8 5.29 -16.82 -7.54
C ILE A 8 6.16 -16.04 -8.52
N THR A 9 5.58 -15.69 -9.67
CA THR A 9 6.26 -14.98 -10.75
C THR A 9 5.42 -13.83 -11.26
N ILE A 10 6.07 -12.80 -11.79
CA ILE A 10 5.40 -11.78 -12.60
C ILE A 10 5.14 -12.37 -13.98
N SER A 11 3.93 -12.20 -14.50
CA SER A 11 3.59 -12.73 -15.83
C SER A 11 4.39 -12.00 -16.92
N PRO A 12 4.77 -12.67 -18.03
CA PRO A 12 5.51 -12.01 -19.12
C PRO A 12 4.78 -10.80 -19.71
N GLU A 13 3.45 -10.83 -19.75
CA GLU A 13 2.61 -9.74 -20.26
C GLU A 13 2.71 -8.50 -19.36
N LEU A 14 2.72 -8.70 -18.04
CA LEU A 14 2.93 -7.62 -17.08
C LEU A 14 4.36 -7.07 -17.15
N GLN A 15 5.36 -7.95 -17.28
CA GLN A 15 6.76 -7.52 -17.39
C GLN A 15 7.01 -6.73 -18.69
N ALA A 16 6.35 -7.10 -19.80
CA ALA A 16 6.46 -6.38 -21.06
C ALA A 16 5.91 -4.95 -20.97
N ILE A 17 4.83 -4.74 -20.20
CA ILE A 17 4.20 -3.42 -20.01
C ILE A 17 4.90 -2.60 -18.92
N CYS A 18 5.34 -3.26 -17.84
CA CYS A 18 5.97 -2.66 -16.67
C CYS A 18 7.33 -3.32 -16.41
N PRO A 19 8.38 -3.02 -17.18
CA PRO A 19 9.67 -3.72 -17.11
C PRO A 19 10.41 -3.53 -15.79
N ASP A 20 10.12 -2.44 -15.07
CA ASP A 20 10.71 -2.16 -13.75
C ASP A 20 9.88 -2.74 -12.59
N LEU A 21 8.79 -3.47 -12.88
CA LEU A 21 7.99 -4.12 -11.84
C LEU A 21 8.82 -5.23 -11.19
N VAL A 22 8.92 -5.16 -9.87
CA VAL A 22 9.59 -6.16 -9.03
C VAL A 22 8.61 -6.71 -8.01
N LEU A 23 8.83 -7.96 -7.60
CA LEU A 23 7.99 -8.65 -6.64
C LEU A 23 8.80 -9.07 -5.40
N GLY A 24 8.43 -8.52 -4.25
CA GLY A 24 8.92 -8.98 -2.95
C GLY A 24 7.94 -10.00 -2.35
N CYS A 25 8.45 -11.16 -1.93
CA CYS A 25 7.65 -12.18 -1.25
C CYS A 25 8.23 -12.47 0.13
N LEU A 26 7.43 -12.28 1.17
CA LEU A 26 7.73 -12.69 2.54
C LEU A 26 6.73 -13.77 2.96
N SER A 27 7.23 -14.89 3.49
CA SER A 27 6.39 -15.90 4.14
C SER A 27 6.91 -16.17 5.53
N CYS A 28 6.00 -16.06 6.49
CA CYS A 28 6.25 -16.32 7.90
C CYS A 28 4.99 -16.90 8.53
N GLN A 29 5.15 -17.54 9.69
CA GLN A 29 4.03 -17.87 10.55
C GLN A 29 3.77 -16.67 11.46
N VAL A 30 2.51 -16.27 11.54
CA VAL A 30 2.07 -15.14 12.37
C VAL A 30 0.98 -15.60 13.32
N GLN A 31 0.93 -14.99 14.51
CA GLN A 31 -0.19 -15.13 15.42
C GLN A 31 -1.05 -13.87 15.30
N ILE A 32 -2.31 -14.06 14.92
CA ILE A 32 -3.26 -12.95 14.79
C ILE A 32 -3.82 -12.62 16.17
N SER A 33 -3.80 -11.34 16.52
CA SER A 33 -4.38 -10.78 17.73
C SER A 33 -4.81 -9.32 17.49
N ALA A 34 -5.45 -8.71 18.49
CA ALA A 34 -5.68 -7.26 18.44
C ALA A 34 -4.34 -6.51 18.30
N ALA A 35 -4.34 -5.42 17.54
CA ALA A 35 -3.16 -4.58 17.39
C ALA A 35 -2.70 -4.06 18.77
N PRO A 36 -1.40 -4.22 19.13
CA PRO A 36 -0.90 -3.71 20.40
C PRO A 36 -1.09 -2.20 20.49
N PRO A 37 -1.39 -1.64 21.67
CA PRO A 37 -1.58 -0.20 21.84
C PRO A 37 -0.41 0.65 21.32
N ALA A 38 0.82 0.14 21.45
CA ALA A 38 2.02 0.78 20.93
C ALA A 38 2.01 0.92 19.39
N LEU A 39 1.62 -0.14 18.68
CA LEU A 39 1.47 -0.11 17.21
C LEU A 39 0.40 0.91 16.80
N CYS A 40 -0.76 0.87 17.48
CA CYS A 40 -1.84 1.82 17.22
C CYS A 40 -1.40 3.27 17.42
N ALA A 41 -0.63 3.55 18.48
CA ALA A 41 -0.12 4.88 18.78
C ALA A 41 0.93 5.34 17.75
N GLU A 42 1.80 4.45 17.30
CA GLU A 42 2.80 4.73 16.27
C GLU A 42 2.14 5.07 14.92
N VAL A 43 1.18 4.24 14.48
CA VAL A 43 0.40 4.49 13.26
C VAL A 43 -0.37 5.81 13.35
N ALA A 44 -1.01 6.09 14.50
CA ALA A 44 -1.75 7.33 14.71
C ALA A 44 -0.84 8.57 14.67
N THR A 45 0.35 8.49 15.28
CA THR A 45 1.35 9.56 15.27
C THR A 45 1.83 9.84 13.85
N TYR A 46 2.22 8.79 13.12
CA TYR A 46 2.63 8.93 11.72
C TYR A 46 1.53 9.51 10.83
N CYS A 47 0.29 9.08 11.02
CA CYS A 47 -0.86 9.63 10.30
C CYS A 47 -1.05 11.13 10.60
N ALA A 48 -0.92 11.54 11.86
CA ALA A 48 -1.07 12.92 12.27
C ALA A 48 0.05 13.81 11.70
N ASP A 49 1.28 13.31 11.61
CA ASP A 49 2.40 14.04 11.01
C ASP A 49 2.25 14.14 9.50
N MET A 50 1.96 13.03 8.82
CA MET A 50 1.73 13.03 7.37
C MET A 50 0.57 13.95 6.97
N ALA A 51 -0.49 14.05 7.77
CA ALA A 51 -1.63 14.92 7.51
C ALA A 51 -1.28 16.43 7.56
N LYS A 52 -0.17 16.81 8.23
CA LYS A 52 0.35 18.18 8.24
C LYS A 52 1.18 18.47 6.99
N ASP A 53 1.89 17.46 6.49
CA ASP A 53 2.91 17.62 5.45
C ASP A 53 2.37 17.41 4.02
N ILE A 54 1.28 16.66 3.85
CA ILE A 54 0.75 16.30 2.53
C ILE A 54 -0.66 16.88 2.34
N ALA A 55 -0.77 17.84 1.42
CA ALA A 55 -2.08 18.33 0.98
C ALA A 55 -2.81 17.26 0.16
N LEU A 56 -4.14 17.19 0.32
CA LEU A 56 -4.99 16.22 -0.39
C LEU A 56 -4.86 16.29 -1.93
N ALA A 57 -4.56 17.49 -2.48
CA ALA A 57 -4.37 17.71 -3.90
C ALA A 57 -3.07 17.07 -4.43
N ASP A 58 -2.06 16.93 -3.57
CA ASP A 58 -0.72 16.49 -3.94
C ASP A 58 -0.49 15.00 -3.72
N VAL A 59 -1.46 14.28 -3.12
CA VAL A 59 -1.36 12.83 -2.88
C VAL A 59 -1.07 12.05 -4.17
N ASN A 60 -1.65 12.45 -5.31
CA ASN A 60 -1.40 11.76 -6.58
C ASN A 60 -0.03 12.08 -7.20
N GLN A 61 0.68 13.10 -6.68
CA GLN A 61 2.02 13.51 -7.10
C GLN A 61 3.11 12.81 -6.30
N GLN A 62 2.76 12.18 -5.17
CA GLN A 62 3.70 11.41 -4.36
C GLN A 62 4.39 10.34 -5.22
N PRO A 63 5.73 10.25 -5.24
CA PRO A 63 6.46 9.46 -6.23
C PRO A 63 6.02 7.98 -6.30
N ALA A 64 5.67 7.37 -5.17
CA ALA A 64 5.14 6.01 -5.15
C ALA A 64 3.76 5.92 -5.83
N ILE A 65 2.84 6.83 -5.48
CA ILE A 65 1.49 6.89 -6.05
C ILE A 65 1.54 7.20 -7.54
N ALA A 66 2.35 8.18 -7.95
CA ALA A 66 2.50 8.55 -9.35
C ALA A 66 2.98 7.36 -10.21
N ARG A 67 3.96 6.59 -9.71
CA ARG A 67 4.44 5.35 -10.37
C ARG A 67 3.34 4.29 -10.49
N THR A 68 2.60 4.02 -9.43
CA THR A 68 1.47 3.06 -9.48
C THR A 68 0.39 3.53 -10.47
N ARG A 69 0.06 4.82 -10.48
CA ARG A 69 -0.91 5.39 -11.44
C ARG A 69 -0.42 5.24 -12.89
N ALA A 70 0.86 5.45 -13.15
CA ALA A 70 1.46 5.24 -14.47
C ALA A 70 1.34 3.78 -14.91
N ALA A 71 1.67 2.83 -14.02
CA ALA A 71 1.53 1.40 -14.30
C ALA A 71 0.07 1.01 -14.60
N TYR A 72 -0.90 1.50 -13.83
CA TYR A 72 -2.33 1.24 -14.09
C TYR A 72 -2.76 1.76 -15.46
N ARG A 73 -2.32 2.96 -15.86
CA ARG A 73 -2.61 3.53 -17.19
C ARG A 73 -1.99 2.70 -18.31
N ALA A 74 -0.74 2.27 -18.14
CA ALA A 74 -0.06 1.40 -19.10
C ALA A 74 -0.81 0.06 -19.29
N LEU A 75 -1.44 -0.42 -18.22
CA LEU A 75 -2.31 -1.61 -18.22
C LEU A 75 -3.76 -1.34 -18.69
N GLY A 76 -4.04 -0.14 -19.22
CA GLY A 76 -5.36 0.23 -19.72
C GLY A 76 -6.41 0.50 -18.63
N LYS A 77 -6.00 0.71 -17.38
CA LYS A 77 -6.88 1.05 -16.25
C LYS A 77 -6.82 2.54 -15.95
N GLU A 78 -7.99 3.14 -15.73
CA GLU A 78 -8.08 4.51 -15.25
C GLU A 78 -7.93 4.53 -13.72
N PRO A 79 -6.84 5.12 -13.16
CA PRO A 79 -6.55 5.02 -11.73
C PRO A 79 -7.50 5.83 -10.84
N SER A 80 -8.23 6.82 -11.36
CA SER A 80 -9.24 7.53 -10.55
C SER A 80 -10.51 6.71 -10.31
N ARG A 81 -10.87 5.83 -11.26
CA ARG A 81 -11.98 4.87 -11.20
C ARG A 81 -11.60 3.62 -10.42
N TYR A 82 -10.39 3.11 -10.60
CA TYR A 82 -9.84 1.95 -9.89
C TYR A 82 -8.67 2.37 -9.00
N ARG A 83 -8.95 3.25 -8.02
CA ARG A 83 -7.92 3.83 -7.15
C ARG A 83 -7.15 2.74 -6.39
N PRO A 84 -5.81 2.69 -6.53
CA PRO A 84 -4.97 1.80 -5.73
C PRO A 84 -5.15 2.06 -4.22
N SER A 85 -5.06 1.00 -3.41
CA SER A 85 -5.26 1.08 -1.95
C SER A 85 -4.33 2.12 -1.30
N ALA A 86 -3.05 2.14 -1.66
CA ALA A 86 -2.08 3.11 -1.13
C ALA A 86 -2.51 4.57 -1.37
N GLU A 87 -3.03 4.89 -2.56
CA GLU A 87 -3.57 6.23 -2.84
C GLU A 87 -4.82 6.51 -2.00
N ALA A 88 -5.74 5.55 -1.88
CA ALA A 88 -6.96 5.71 -1.10
C ALA A 88 -6.68 5.94 0.40
N LEU A 89 -5.74 5.19 0.97
CA LEU A 89 -5.32 5.31 2.36
C LEU A 89 -4.61 6.64 2.63
N MET A 90 -3.67 7.03 1.76
CA MET A 90 -2.96 8.30 1.90
C MET A 90 -3.92 9.50 1.80
N ARG A 91 -4.90 9.47 0.89
CA ARG A 91 -5.97 10.49 0.81
C ARG A 91 -6.82 10.53 2.07
N ARG A 92 -7.13 9.38 2.66
CA ARG A 92 -7.90 9.29 3.91
C ARG A 92 -7.16 9.99 5.06
N VAL A 93 -5.85 9.74 5.18
CA VAL A 93 -5.02 10.38 6.20
C VAL A 93 -4.87 11.89 5.93
N ALA A 94 -4.64 12.31 4.69
CA ALA A 94 -4.59 13.74 4.32
C ALA A 94 -5.93 14.48 4.58
N GLN A 95 -7.03 13.75 4.75
CA GLN A 95 -8.33 14.29 5.17
C GLN A 95 -8.53 14.31 6.70
N GLY A 96 -7.51 13.95 7.48
CA GLY A 96 -7.58 13.88 8.95
C GLY A 96 -8.40 12.69 9.48
N LYS A 97 -8.69 11.67 8.65
CA LYS A 97 -9.56 10.54 9.04
C LYS A 97 -8.79 9.34 9.61
N GLY A 98 -7.46 9.44 9.69
CA GLY A 98 -6.57 8.35 10.10
C GLY A 98 -6.71 7.10 9.24
N LEU A 99 -6.27 5.96 9.78
CA LEU A 99 -6.43 4.64 9.17
C LEU A 99 -7.45 3.79 9.94
N TYR A 100 -7.93 2.73 9.28
CA TYR A 100 -8.70 1.69 9.97
C TYR A 100 -7.77 0.85 10.84
N GLN A 101 -8.32 0.20 11.86
CA GLN A 101 -7.65 -0.84 12.64
C GLN A 101 -8.33 -2.17 12.38
N VAL A 102 -7.54 -3.22 12.16
CA VAL A 102 -8.05 -4.54 11.83
C VAL A 102 -7.48 -5.58 12.80
N ASN A 103 -6.16 -5.77 12.79
CA ASN A 103 -5.42 -6.66 13.69
C ASN A 103 -3.91 -6.38 13.59
N ASN A 104 -3.14 -6.97 14.50
CA ASN A 104 -1.69 -6.79 14.58
C ASN A 104 -0.91 -7.13 13.28
N VAL A 105 -1.43 -8.01 12.42
CA VAL A 105 -0.77 -8.41 11.18
C VAL A 105 -1.11 -7.44 10.05
N VAL A 106 -2.38 -7.08 9.91
CA VAL A 106 -2.84 -6.17 8.85
C VAL A 106 -2.34 -4.75 9.09
N ASP A 107 -2.36 -4.29 10.34
CA ASP A 107 -2.03 -2.90 10.69
C ASP A 107 -0.51 -2.65 10.73
N LEU A 108 0.31 -3.70 10.61
CA LEU A 108 1.78 -3.63 10.55
C LEU A 108 2.31 -3.50 9.11
N LEU A 109 1.49 -3.81 8.10
CA LEU A 109 1.86 -3.84 6.67
C LEU A 109 1.56 -2.51 5.96
#